data_AF-A0A9W8JSL4-F1
#
_entry.id   AF-A0A9W8JSL4-F1
#
_cell.length_a   1.000
_cell.length_b   1.000
_cell.length_c   1.000
_cell.angle_alpha   90.00
_cell.angle_beta   90.00
_cell.angle_gamma   90.00
#
_symmetry.space_group_name_H-M   'P 1'
#
loop_
_entity.id
_entity.type
_entity.pdbx_description
1 polymer ?
#
loop_
_entity_poly.entity_id
_entity_poly.type
_entity_poly.pdbx_seq_one_letter_code
_entity_poly.pdbx_strand_id
1 'polypeptide(L)'
;MPTATAAPSQAYLDALKVLDRYKTEGVTRAESDDFIKGAINELDNDTGKFAEDIGQVSTWAIQVDEAFDRVIRGLTNLVTEFGSDFPSLNDFLGEWKGYNQRWITHLALSRDVASEYVSVLQRFDQVFLDMVGMIQTDQDRQDVITEFGAFANEDHDRSQEMSDGFMNLKTDIEDFVVRFDAYIEKTSAELQAQATQLQKQIEKLKSLVQDLDSAIKDATVALLDSAEAAETMVGVVGIAVAGTVLAVLIAERLVNIIALGNSQRELEDVNSKQEGLAKIKSEFDGLRPDIALICAKLVLFAEIWSSVRDQTVHFQEQLKIGLDQVNNERFKLEIELARKLCKPLIDGLNKYTEQLVNHPAR
;
A
#
# COMPACT_ATOMS: atom_id res chain seq x y z
N MET A 1 29.24 11.97 16.51
CA MET A 1 30.28 12.25 15.50
C MET A 1 29.60 12.12 14.14
N PRO A 2 29.61 13.15 13.28
CA PRO A 2 29.01 13.04 11.96
C PRO A 2 29.88 12.09 11.12
N THR A 3 29.27 11.00 10.66
CA THR A 3 29.88 10.08 9.70
C THR A 3 30.08 10.83 8.40
N ALA A 4 31.35 11.06 8.03
CA ALA A 4 31.70 11.66 6.75
C ALA A 4 31.20 10.75 5.63
N THR A 5 30.26 11.25 4.82
CA THR A 5 29.75 10.56 3.65
C THR A 5 30.90 10.36 2.67
N ALA A 6 31.17 9.11 2.29
CA ALA A 6 32.24 8.79 1.35
C ALA A 6 32.00 9.50 0.02
N ALA A 7 33.07 10.05 -0.57
CA ALA A 7 32.98 10.72 -1.87
C ALA A 7 32.52 9.71 -2.95
N PRO A 8 31.70 10.15 -3.93
CA PRO A 8 31.29 9.30 -5.05
C PRO A 8 32.50 8.77 -5.82
N SER A 9 32.38 7.56 -6.36
CA SER A 9 33.45 6.96 -7.17
C SER A 9 33.61 7.68 -8.51
N GLN A 10 34.82 7.62 -9.08
CA GLN A 10 35.09 8.19 -10.41
C GLN A 10 34.20 7.58 -11.49
N ALA A 11 33.95 6.27 -11.41
CA ALA A 11 33.05 5.56 -12.33
C ALA A 11 31.60 6.11 -12.29
N TYR A 12 31.10 6.48 -11.11
CA TYR A 12 29.78 7.10 -10.96
C TYR A 12 29.73 8.48 -11.60
N LEU A 13 30.78 9.29 -11.42
CA LEU A 13 30.87 10.62 -12.02
C LEU A 13 30.98 10.55 -13.55
N ASP A 14 31.68 9.55 -14.08
CA ASP A 14 31.80 9.34 -15.52
C ASP A 14 30.48 8.81 -16.13
N ALA A 15 29.77 7.93 -15.44
CA ALA A 15 28.42 7.51 -15.83
C ALA A 15 27.43 8.69 -15.86
N LEU A 16 27.49 9.59 -14.86
CA LEU A 16 26.68 10.80 -14.83
C LEU A 16 26.97 11.75 -15.99
N LYS A 17 28.24 11.92 -16.38
CA LYS A 17 28.62 12.75 -17.54
C LYS A 17 28.11 12.16 -18.85
N VAL A 18 28.19 10.84 -19.01
CA VAL A 18 27.62 10.15 -20.18
C VAL A 18 26.11 10.32 -20.23
N LEU A 19 25.43 10.17 -19.08
CA LEU A 19 24.00 10.38 -18.96
C LEU A 19 23.59 11.83 -19.27
N ASP A 20 24.34 12.80 -18.78
CA ASP A 20 24.09 14.24 -19.00
C ASP A 20 24.30 14.63 -20.47
N ARG A 21 25.34 14.08 -21.10
CA ARG A 21 25.55 14.19 -22.54
C ARG A 21 24.40 13.56 -23.32
N TYR A 22 23.93 12.36 -22.96
CA TYR A 22 22.80 11.73 -23.66
C TYR A 22 21.52 12.53 -23.53
N LYS A 23 21.30 13.19 -22.38
CA LYS A 23 20.15 14.10 -22.19
C LYS A 23 20.23 15.37 -23.03
N THR A 24 21.43 15.87 -23.32
CA THR A 24 21.64 17.18 -23.95
C THR A 24 21.93 17.08 -25.45
N GLU A 25 22.72 16.10 -25.87
CA GLU A 25 23.25 15.94 -27.23
C GLU A 25 22.68 14.71 -27.96
N GLY A 26 22.01 13.81 -27.22
CA GLY A 26 21.55 12.52 -27.75
C GLY A 26 22.69 11.50 -27.89
N VAL A 27 22.37 10.35 -28.50
CA VAL A 27 23.34 9.27 -28.77
C VAL A 27 23.80 9.37 -30.22
N THR A 28 25.11 9.36 -30.47
CA THR A 28 25.61 9.36 -31.85
C THR A 28 25.38 8.01 -32.53
N ARG A 29 25.37 8.00 -33.87
CA ARG A 29 25.16 6.77 -34.65
C ARG A 29 26.21 5.69 -34.36
N ALA A 30 27.50 6.06 -34.30
CA ALA A 30 28.58 5.12 -34.01
C ALA A 30 28.46 4.52 -32.59
N GLU A 31 28.11 5.33 -31.59
CA GLU A 31 27.93 4.86 -30.21
C GLU A 31 26.72 3.95 -30.06
N SER A 32 25.64 4.24 -30.81
CA SER A 32 24.48 3.36 -30.91
C SER A 32 24.86 2.01 -31.53
N ASP A 33 25.63 2.01 -32.62
CA ASP A 33 26.04 0.80 -33.31
C ASP A 33 27.01 -0.04 -32.45
N ASP A 34 27.93 0.60 -31.71
CA ASP A 34 28.83 -0.06 -30.75
C ASP A 34 28.08 -0.62 -29.54
N PHE A 35 27.06 0.09 -29.04
CA PHE A 35 26.17 -0.42 -28.00
C PHE A 35 25.42 -1.68 -28.46
N ILE A 36 24.83 -1.66 -29.65
CA ILE A 36 24.10 -2.81 -30.21
C ILE A 36 25.02 -4.03 -30.32
N LYS A 37 26.24 -3.85 -30.87
CA LYS A 37 27.24 -4.92 -30.95
C LYS A 37 27.68 -5.42 -29.57
N GLY A 38 27.87 -4.51 -28.62
CA GLY A 38 28.18 -4.84 -27.23
C GLY A 38 27.08 -5.68 -26.57
N ALA A 39 25.82 -5.29 -26.74
CA ALA A 39 24.66 -6.02 -26.23
C ALA A 39 24.51 -7.40 -26.88
N ILE A 40 24.72 -7.51 -28.19
CA ILE A 40 24.77 -8.80 -28.89
C ILE A 40 25.84 -9.71 -28.30
N ASN A 41 27.06 -9.19 -28.10
CA ASN A 41 28.15 -9.97 -27.53
C ASN A 41 27.85 -10.40 -26.09
N GLU A 42 27.23 -9.54 -25.28
CA GLU A 42 26.85 -9.90 -23.91
C GLU A 42 25.79 -11.00 -23.90
N LEU A 43 24.79 -10.93 -24.78
CA LEU A 43 23.77 -11.97 -24.95
C LEU A 43 24.35 -13.30 -25.47
N ASP A 44 25.33 -13.24 -26.37
CA ASP A 44 26.04 -14.44 -26.85
C ASP A 44 26.86 -15.14 -25.76
N ASN A 45 27.27 -14.37 -24.74
CA ASN A 45 27.99 -14.87 -23.58
C ASN A 45 27.07 -15.04 -22.35
N ASP A 46 25.76 -14.78 -22.48
CA ASP A 46 24.82 -14.93 -21.38
C ASP A 46 24.67 -16.40 -21.03
N THR A 47 24.99 -16.75 -19.78
CA THR A 47 24.88 -18.12 -19.27
C THR A 47 23.45 -18.45 -18.81
N GLY A 48 22.44 -17.72 -19.32
CA GLY A 48 21.04 -17.80 -18.90
C GLY A 48 20.66 -16.85 -17.76
N LYS A 49 21.54 -15.90 -17.40
CA LYS A 49 21.30 -14.97 -16.29
C LYS A 49 20.12 -14.04 -16.59
N PHE A 50 19.96 -13.64 -17.85
CA PHE A 50 18.85 -12.78 -18.24
C PHE A 50 17.48 -13.49 -18.05
N ALA A 51 17.38 -14.76 -18.44
CA ALA A 51 16.19 -15.57 -18.20
C ALA A 51 15.97 -15.85 -16.70
N GLU A 52 17.05 -16.00 -15.91
CA GLU A 52 16.96 -16.11 -14.46
C GLU A 52 16.44 -14.82 -13.80
N ASP A 53 16.88 -13.65 -14.25
CA ASP A 53 16.43 -12.35 -13.76
C ASP A 53 14.92 -12.15 -14.02
N ILE A 54 14.41 -12.58 -15.19
CA ILE A 54 12.96 -12.61 -15.45
C ILE A 54 12.27 -13.65 -14.54
N GLY A 55 12.91 -14.79 -14.30
CA GLY A 55 12.44 -15.78 -13.33
C GLY A 55 12.37 -15.25 -11.89
N GLN A 56 13.09 -14.20 -11.52
CA GLN A 56 12.97 -13.59 -10.18
C GLN A 56 11.61 -12.90 -9.98
N VAL A 57 10.91 -12.53 -11.05
CA VAL A 57 9.59 -11.89 -10.99
C VAL A 57 8.57 -12.81 -10.34
N SER A 58 8.65 -14.13 -10.54
CA SER A 58 7.78 -15.10 -9.85
C SER A 58 8.07 -15.16 -8.35
N THR A 59 9.34 -15.03 -7.97
CA THR A 59 9.75 -14.98 -6.56
C THR A 59 9.20 -13.72 -5.90
N TRP A 60 9.19 -12.59 -6.62
CA TRP A 60 8.56 -11.36 -6.13
C TRP A 60 7.05 -11.51 -5.99
N ALA A 61 6.37 -12.20 -6.90
CA ALA A 61 4.93 -12.46 -6.76
C ALA A 61 4.64 -13.25 -5.48
N ILE A 62 5.41 -14.31 -5.19
CA ILE A 62 5.29 -15.09 -3.95
C ILE A 62 5.54 -14.21 -2.72
N GLN A 63 6.55 -13.35 -2.75
CA GLN A 63 6.82 -12.42 -1.64
C GLN A 63 5.66 -11.44 -1.39
N VAL A 64 5.02 -10.97 -2.46
CA VAL A 64 3.85 -10.08 -2.38
C VAL A 64 2.65 -10.84 -1.81
N ASP A 65 2.37 -12.06 -2.27
CA ASP A 65 1.32 -12.93 -1.72
C ASP A 65 1.52 -13.14 -0.21
N GLU A 66 2.72 -13.53 0.20
CA GLU A 66 3.03 -13.75 1.61
C GLU A 66 2.92 -12.47 2.45
N ALA A 67 3.28 -11.33 1.88
CA ALA A 67 3.14 -10.03 2.54
C ALA A 67 1.66 -9.65 2.70
N PHE A 68 0.83 -9.83 1.67
CA PHE A 68 -0.62 -9.64 1.77
C PHE A 68 -1.21 -10.55 2.86
N ASP A 69 -0.82 -11.82 2.89
CA ASP A 69 -1.26 -12.78 3.91
C ASP A 69 -0.85 -12.38 5.33
N ARG A 70 0.36 -11.85 5.52
CA ARG A 70 0.81 -11.32 6.83
C ARG A 70 0.00 -10.11 7.24
N VAL A 71 -0.25 -9.16 6.34
CA VAL A 71 -1.06 -7.96 6.65
C VAL A 71 -2.51 -8.32 6.91
N ILE A 72 -3.13 -9.22 6.13
CA ILE A 72 -4.50 -9.71 6.36
C ILE A 72 -4.62 -10.35 7.75
N ARG A 73 -3.66 -11.19 8.12
CA ARG A 73 -3.64 -11.82 9.46
C ARG A 73 -3.47 -10.78 10.56
N GLY A 74 -2.56 -9.82 10.39
CA GLY A 74 -2.37 -8.71 11.32
C GLY A 74 -3.64 -7.89 11.53
N LEU A 75 -4.27 -7.44 10.44
CA LEU A 75 -5.55 -6.71 10.50
C LEU A 75 -6.68 -7.56 11.08
N THR A 76 -6.72 -8.86 10.79
CA THR A 76 -7.71 -9.78 11.39
C THR A 76 -7.53 -9.90 12.90
N ASN A 77 -6.29 -9.95 13.38
CA ASN A 77 -6.00 -9.96 14.82
C ASN A 77 -6.45 -8.67 15.47
N LEU A 78 -6.18 -7.51 14.85
CA LEU A 78 -6.65 -6.21 15.32
C LEU A 78 -8.17 -6.16 15.44
N VAL A 79 -8.91 -6.64 14.42
CA VAL A 79 -10.37 -6.71 14.48
C VAL A 79 -10.86 -7.67 15.56
N THR A 80 -10.18 -8.81 15.74
CA THR A 80 -10.57 -9.82 16.73
C THR A 80 -10.38 -9.31 18.15
N GLU A 81 -9.25 -8.65 18.43
CA GLU A 81 -8.92 -8.16 19.77
C GLU A 81 -9.65 -6.85 20.10
N PHE A 82 -9.75 -5.93 19.14
CA PHE A 82 -10.19 -4.56 19.39
C PHE A 82 -11.46 -4.15 18.64
N GLY A 83 -12.01 -4.99 17.76
CA GLY A 83 -13.13 -4.60 16.89
C GLY A 83 -14.43 -4.26 17.61
N SER A 84 -14.61 -4.72 18.86
CA SER A 84 -15.77 -4.33 19.66
C SER A 84 -15.71 -2.87 20.11
N ASP A 85 -14.53 -2.38 20.48
CA ASP A 85 -14.28 -0.99 20.86
C ASP A 85 -14.06 -0.09 19.63
N PHE A 86 -13.55 -0.67 18.54
CA PHE A 86 -13.17 0.04 17.31
C PHE A 86 -13.78 -0.62 16.06
N PRO A 87 -15.10 -0.51 15.83
CA PRO A 87 -15.78 -1.22 14.74
C PRO A 87 -15.24 -0.92 13.34
N SER A 88 -14.75 0.30 13.11
CA SER A 88 -14.18 0.72 11.81
C SER A 88 -12.98 -0.11 11.37
N LEU A 89 -12.31 -0.84 12.27
CA LEU A 89 -11.24 -1.77 11.91
C LEU A 89 -11.73 -2.86 10.94
N ASN A 90 -13.01 -3.26 11.04
CA ASN A 90 -13.57 -4.25 10.14
C ASN A 90 -13.67 -3.73 8.69
N ASP A 91 -13.95 -2.43 8.52
CA ASP A 91 -14.01 -1.81 7.20
C ASP A 91 -12.61 -1.75 6.57
N PHE A 92 -11.59 -1.37 7.34
CA PHE A 92 -10.19 -1.41 6.89
C PHE A 92 -9.74 -2.83 6.51
N LEU A 93 -10.11 -3.85 7.28
CA LEU A 93 -9.83 -5.24 6.92
C LEU A 93 -10.54 -5.65 5.62
N GLY A 94 -11.79 -5.24 5.44
CA GLY A 94 -12.55 -5.49 4.21
C GLY A 94 -11.92 -4.84 2.98
N GLU A 95 -11.51 -3.58 3.11
CA GLU A 95 -10.80 -2.83 2.08
C GLU A 95 -9.49 -3.51 1.69
N TRP A 96 -8.67 -3.91 2.68
CA TRP A 96 -7.40 -4.60 2.43
C TRP A 96 -7.57 -5.94 1.72
N LYS A 97 -8.60 -6.72 2.07
CA LYS A 97 -8.95 -7.95 1.33
C LYS A 97 -9.32 -7.65 -0.14
N GLY A 98 -9.97 -6.51 -0.39
CA GLY A 98 -10.22 -6.02 -1.74
C GLY A 98 -8.93 -5.76 -2.53
N TYR A 99 -7.92 -5.18 -1.90
CA TYR A 99 -6.60 -4.98 -2.52
C TYR A 99 -5.91 -6.31 -2.85
N ASN A 100 -5.97 -7.29 -1.95
CA ASN A 100 -5.44 -8.62 -2.24
C ASN A 100 -6.16 -9.28 -3.42
N GLN A 101 -7.49 -9.15 -3.51
CA GLN A 101 -8.25 -9.70 -4.64
C GLN A 101 -7.88 -9.04 -5.98
N ARG A 102 -7.64 -7.72 -5.97
CA ARG A 102 -7.16 -6.99 -7.14
C ARG A 102 -5.75 -7.42 -7.53
N TRP A 103 -4.86 -7.59 -6.56
CA TRP A 103 -3.53 -8.16 -6.78
C TRP A 103 -3.60 -9.52 -7.50
N ILE A 104 -4.41 -10.45 -6.98
CA ILE A 104 -4.60 -11.78 -7.59
C ILE A 104 -5.11 -11.65 -9.04
N THR A 105 -6.03 -10.72 -9.28
CA THR A 105 -6.59 -10.47 -10.61
C THR A 105 -5.53 -9.92 -11.57
N HIS A 106 -4.74 -8.93 -11.15
CA HIS A 106 -3.67 -8.36 -11.95
C HIS A 106 -2.53 -9.37 -12.19
N LEU A 107 -2.23 -10.23 -11.21
CA LEU A 107 -1.25 -11.29 -11.35
C LEU A 107 -1.70 -12.35 -12.37
N ALA A 108 -2.98 -12.73 -12.36
CA ALA A 108 -3.55 -13.63 -13.36
C ALA A 108 -3.49 -13.02 -14.76
N LEU A 109 -3.89 -11.74 -14.90
CA LEU A 109 -3.77 -11.01 -16.16
C LEU A 109 -2.31 -10.94 -16.63
N SER A 110 -1.38 -10.70 -15.72
CA SER A 110 0.07 -10.67 -15.99
C SER A 110 0.60 -11.97 -16.55
N ARG A 111 0.14 -13.11 -16.04
CA ARG A 111 0.47 -14.42 -16.60
C ARG A 111 -0.12 -14.61 -18.01
N ASP A 112 -1.35 -14.18 -18.22
CA ASP A 112 -2.01 -14.33 -19.51
C ASP A 112 -1.33 -13.45 -20.58
N VAL A 113 -0.97 -12.21 -20.22
CA VAL A 113 -0.19 -11.31 -21.09
C VAL A 113 1.21 -11.86 -21.32
N ALA A 114 1.89 -12.42 -20.32
CA ALA A 114 3.18 -13.11 -20.53
C ALA A 114 3.08 -14.21 -21.60
N SER A 115 2.02 -15.03 -21.54
CA SER A 115 1.78 -16.11 -22.50
C SER A 115 1.47 -15.59 -23.91
N GLU A 116 0.70 -14.50 -24.00
CA GLU A 116 0.44 -13.79 -25.25
C GLU A 116 1.74 -13.25 -25.86
N TYR A 117 2.57 -12.60 -25.04
CA TYR A 117 3.86 -12.06 -25.47
C TYR A 117 4.85 -13.13 -25.89
N VAL A 118 4.87 -14.30 -25.24
CA VAL A 118 5.64 -15.45 -25.73
C VAL A 118 5.22 -15.79 -27.16
N SER A 119 3.92 -15.83 -27.43
CA SER A 119 3.40 -16.12 -28.77
C SER A 119 3.74 -15.03 -29.79
N VAL A 120 3.66 -13.76 -29.39
CA VAL A 120 4.04 -12.60 -30.20
C VAL A 120 5.53 -12.63 -30.52
N LEU A 121 6.40 -12.84 -29.54
CA LEU A 121 7.85 -12.94 -29.70
C LEU A 121 8.25 -14.14 -30.58
N GLN A 122 7.56 -15.28 -30.46
CA GLN A 122 7.78 -16.43 -31.34
C GLN A 122 7.41 -16.13 -32.79
N ARG A 123 6.25 -15.50 -33.04
CA ARG A 123 5.86 -15.05 -34.38
C ARG A 123 6.86 -14.02 -34.93
N PHE A 124 7.28 -13.09 -34.08
CA PHE A 124 8.28 -12.10 -34.43
C PHE A 124 9.59 -12.76 -34.89
N ASP A 125 10.16 -13.65 -34.08
CA ASP A 125 11.42 -14.30 -34.40
C ASP A 125 11.34 -15.25 -35.61
N GLN A 126 10.31 -16.09 -35.66
CA GLN A 126 10.24 -17.22 -36.62
C GLN A 126 9.57 -16.87 -37.95
N VAL A 127 8.69 -15.89 -37.98
CA VAL A 127 7.99 -15.50 -39.21
C VAL A 127 8.60 -14.23 -39.74
N PHE A 128 8.58 -13.19 -38.91
CA PHE A 128 8.88 -11.84 -39.33
C PHE A 128 10.37 -11.62 -39.56
N LEU A 129 11.24 -11.98 -38.60
CA LEU A 129 12.69 -11.83 -38.80
C LEU A 129 13.23 -12.75 -39.91
N ASP A 130 12.62 -13.93 -40.11
CA ASP A 130 12.97 -14.83 -41.22
C ASP A 130 12.56 -14.24 -42.58
N MET A 131 11.37 -13.64 -42.67
CA MET A 131 10.92 -12.93 -43.87
C MET A 131 11.86 -11.77 -44.24
N VAL A 132 12.32 -10.98 -43.26
CA VAL A 132 13.32 -9.93 -43.47
C VAL A 132 14.63 -10.49 -44.00
N GLY A 133 15.08 -11.63 -43.45
CA GLY A 133 16.30 -12.30 -43.90
C GLY A 133 16.22 -12.87 -45.32
N MET A 134 15.02 -13.12 -45.83
CA MET A 134 14.76 -13.70 -47.16
C MET A 134 14.49 -12.67 -48.27
N ILE A 135 14.49 -11.36 -47.98
CA ILE A 135 14.27 -10.31 -48.98
C ILE A 135 15.35 -10.39 -50.07
N GLN A 136 14.94 -10.66 -51.32
CA GLN A 136 15.83 -10.67 -52.49
C GLN A 136 15.40 -9.63 -53.54
N THR A 137 14.12 -9.29 -53.57
CA THR A 137 13.52 -8.40 -54.55
C THR A 137 12.76 -7.25 -53.88
N ASP A 138 12.47 -6.21 -54.67
CA ASP A 138 11.63 -5.10 -54.23
C ASP A 138 10.19 -5.54 -53.90
N GLN A 139 9.69 -6.60 -54.54
CA GLN A 139 8.38 -7.17 -54.22
C GLN A 139 8.41 -7.87 -52.87
N ASP A 140 9.43 -8.68 -52.59
CA ASP A 140 9.60 -9.30 -51.26
C ASP A 140 9.61 -8.23 -50.17
N ARG A 141 10.31 -7.12 -50.41
CA ARG A 141 10.29 -5.97 -49.49
C ARG A 141 8.87 -5.44 -49.26
N GLN A 142 8.06 -5.25 -50.31
CA GLN A 142 6.69 -4.75 -50.18
C GLN A 142 5.76 -5.74 -49.47
N ASP A 143 5.92 -7.02 -49.72
CA ASP A 143 5.15 -8.08 -49.06
C ASP A 143 5.49 -8.15 -47.58
N VAL A 144 6.80 -8.08 -47.25
CA VAL A 144 7.29 -7.96 -45.88
C VAL A 144 6.73 -6.72 -45.19
N ILE A 145 6.77 -5.53 -45.84
CA ILE A 145 6.19 -4.30 -45.29
C ILE A 145 4.70 -4.49 -44.96
N THR A 146 3.96 -5.15 -45.84
CA THR A 146 2.51 -5.36 -45.68
C THR A 146 2.21 -6.28 -44.50
N GLU A 147 2.86 -7.45 -44.44
CA GLU A 147 2.66 -8.44 -43.38
C GLU A 147 3.12 -7.91 -42.01
N PHE A 148 4.28 -7.23 -41.96
CA PHE A 148 4.74 -6.56 -40.74
C PHE A 148 3.84 -5.40 -40.34
N GLY A 149 3.32 -4.64 -41.30
CA GLY A 149 2.37 -3.56 -41.04
C GLY A 149 1.10 -4.08 -40.38
N ALA A 150 0.59 -5.24 -40.82
CA ALA A 150 -0.54 -5.89 -40.19
C ALA A 150 -0.23 -6.32 -38.74
N PHE A 151 0.91 -6.96 -38.51
CA PHE A 151 1.36 -7.38 -37.18
C PHE A 151 1.61 -6.20 -36.23
N ALA A 152 2.24 -5.13 -36.71
CA ALA A 152 2.51 -3.94 -35.92
C ALA A 152 1.24 -3.16 -35.53
N ASN A 153 0.11 -3.45 -36.18
CA ASN A 153 -1.19 -2.87 -35.85
C ASN A 153 -2.07 -3.85 -35.05
N GLU A 154 -1.57 -5.03 -34.68
CA GLU A 154 -2.26 -5.89 -33.71
C GLU A 154 -2.33 -5.16 -32.35
N ASP A 155 -3.48 -5.27 -31.68
CA ASP A 155 -3.68 -4.65 -30.37
C ASP A 155 -2.88 -5.42 -29.32
N HIS A 156 -1.92 -4.73 -28.70
CA HIS A 156 -1.12 -5.23 -27.59
C HIS A 156 -1.25 -4.34 -26.34
N ASP A 157 -2.33 -3.56 -26.22
CA ASP A 157 -2.51 -2.58 -25.14
C ASP A 157 -2.75 -3.21 -23.76
N ARG A 158 -2.92 -4.53 -23.68
CA ARG A 158 -3.09 -5.26 -22.40
C ARG A 158 -1.90 -5.08 -21.45
N SER A 159 -0.70 -4.82 -21.97
CA SER A 159 0.47 -4.45 -21.16
C SER A 159 0.32 -3.09 -20.47
N GLN A 160 -0.32 -2.13 -21.13
CA GLN A 160 -0.62 -0.82 -20.55
C GLN A 160 -1.65 -0.95 -19.44
N GLU A 161 -2.76 -1.64 -19.72
CA GLU A 161 -3.82 -1.88 -18.74
C GLU A 161 -3.26 -2.51 -17.46
N MET A 162 -2.34 -3.44 -17.61
CA MET A 162 -1.69 -4.10 -16.48
C MET A 162 -0.72 -3.19 -15.72
N SER A 163 0.11 -2.42 -16.42
CA SER A 163 1.00 -1.46 -15.78
C SER A 163 0.21 -0.47 -14.94
N ASP A 164 -0.85 0.09 -15.52
CA ASP A 164 -1.78 1.00 -14.85
C ASP A 164 -2.49 0.31 -13.67
N GLY A 165 -2.90 -0.95 -13.82
CA GLY A 165 -3.52 -1.75 -12.77
C GLY A 165 -2.65 -1.86 -11.51
N PHE A 166 -1.37 -2.20 -11.68
CA PHE A 166 -0.43 -2.30 -10.55
C PHE A 166 -0.12 -0.94 -9.93
N MET A 167 0.03 0.12 -10.74
CA MET A 167 0.27 1.48 -10.23
C MET A 167 -0.93 2.02 -9.44
N ASN A 168 -2.15 1.81 -9.96
CA ASN A 168 -3.37 2.20 -9.26
C ASN A 168 -3.51 1.44 -7.95
N LEU A 169 -3.26 0.13 -7.93
CA LEU A 169 -3.29 -0.67 -6.70
C LEU A 169 -2.27 -0.16 -5.67
N LYS A 170 -1.06 0.20 -6.10
CA LYS A 170 -0.06 0.82 -5.22
C LYS A 170 -0.59 2.11 -4.60
N THR A 171 -1.11 3.03 -5.42
CA THR A 171 -1.64 4.31 -4.93
C THR A 171 -2.77 4.10 -3.92
N ASP A 172 -3.69 3.17 -4.20
CA ASP A 172 -4.79 2.87 -3.29
C ASP A 172 -4.29 2.32 -1.93
N ILE A 173 -3.25 1.48 -1.95
CA ILE A 173 -2.60 0.95 -0.73
C ILE A 173 -1.88 2.06 0.06
N GLU A 174 -1.19 2.98 -0.62
CA GLU A 174 -0.56 4.13 0.04
C GLU A 174 -1.60 5.04 0.68
N ASP A 175 -2.68 5.33 -0.02
CA ASP A 175 -3.78 6.13 0.51
C ASP A 175 -4.49 5.42 1.67
N PHE A 176 -4.58 4.09 1.65
CA PHE A 176 -5.09 3.30 2.78
C PHE A 176 -4.25 3.53 4.05
N VAL A 177 -2.92 3.52 3.95
CA VAL A 177 -2.04 3.79 5.11
C VAL A 177 -2.30 5.19 5.68
N VAL A 178 -2.42 6.18 4.81
CA VAL A 178 -2.72 7.57 5.21
C VAL A 178 -4.08 7.66 5.91
N ARG A 179 -5.12 7.00 5.37
CA ARG A 179 -6.45 6.97 5.98
C ARG A 179 -6.45 6.25 7.32
N PHE A 180 -5.71 5.15 7.44
CA PHE A 180 -5.60 4.40 8.69
C PHE A 180 -4.91 5.25 9.77
N ASP A 181 -3.81 5.93 9.45
CA ASP A 181 -3.14 6.85 10.36
C ASP A 181 -4.06 7.99 10.81
N ALA A 182 -4.76 8.62 9.86
CA ALA A 182 -5.72 9.68 10.16
C ALA A 182 -6.86 9.20 11.06
N TYR A 183 -7.33 7.96 10.88
CA TYR A 183 -8.30 7.33 11.77
C TYR A 183 -7.78 7.18 13.19
N ILE A 184 -6.54 6.70 13.36
CA ILE A 184 -5.91 6.56 14.67
C ILE A 184 -5.75 7.92 15.35
N GLU A 185 -5.25 8.93 14.63
CA GLU A 185 -5.05 10.28 15.18
C GLU A 185 -6.36 10.92 15.62
N LYS A 186 -7.39 10.85 14.76
CA LYS A 186 -8.72 11.38 15.06
C LYS A 186 -9.33 10.71 16.29
N THR A 187 -9.31 9.37 16.31
CA THR A 187 -9.90 8.60 17.42
C THR A 187 -9.16 8.87 18.73
N SER A 188 -7.84 9.01 18.69
CA SER A 188 -7.03 9.37 19.86
C SER A 188 -7.41 10.74 20.42
N ALA A 189 -7.57 11.73 19.54
CA ALA A 189 -7.98 13.09 19.92
C ALA A 189 -9.39 13.11 20.54
N GLU A 190 -10.33 12.35 19.97
CA GLU A 190 -11.70 12.22 20.50
C GLU A 190 -11.71 11.58 21.89
N LEU A 191 -10.97 10.48 22.09
CA LEU A 191 -10.84 9.84 23.41
C LEU A 191 -10.17 10.77 24.43
N GLN A 192 -9.13 11.52 24.04
CA GLN A 192 -8.47 12.48 24.92
C GLN A 192 -9.40 13.62 25.37
N ALA A 193 -10.23 14.11 24.45
CA ALA A 193 -11.24 15.12 24.76
C ALA A 193 -12.30 14.57 25.74
N GLN A 194 -12.78 13.34 25.50
CA GLN A 194 -13.74 12.66 26.40
C GLN A 194 -13.15 12.45 27.80
N ALA A 195 -11.92 11.94 27.90
CA ALA A 195 -11.23 11.76 29.18
C ALA A 195 -11.12 13.07 29.96
N THR A 196 -10.73 14.16 29.28
CA THR A 196 -10.62 15.50 29.89
C THR A 196 -11.97 16.01 30.39
N GLN A 197 -13.05 15.76 29.64
CA GLN A 197 -14.40 16.15 30.04
C GLN A 197 -14.87 15.35 31.27
N LEU A 198 -14.67 14.04 31.28
CA LEU A 198 -15.03 13.16 32.39
C LEU A 198 -14.26 13.53 33.66
N GLN A 199 -12.96 13.84 33.56
CA GLN A 199 -12.17 14.33 34.68
C GLN A 199 -12.76 15.60 35.31
N LYS A 200 -13.17 16.58 34.47
CA LYS A 200 -13.83 17.80 34.97
C LYS A 200 -15.17 17.49 35.65
N GLN A 201 -15.95 16.58 35.10
CA GLN A 201 -17.23 16.16 35.69
C GLN A 201 -17.03 15.45 37.03
N ILE A 202 -16.05 14.55 37.12
CA ILE A 202 -15.66 13.86 38.35
C ILE A 202 -15.27 14.87 39.43
N GLU A 203 -14.41 15.85 39.13
CA GLU A 203 -14.00 16.86 40.11
C GLU A 203 -15.18 17.74 40.56
N LYS A 204 -16.07 18.12 39.64
CA LYS A 204 -17.30 18.83 39.99
C LYS A 204 -18.20 18.01 40.92
N LEU A 205 -18.42 16.73 40.60
CA LEU A 205 -19.27 15.84 41.42
C LEU A 205 -18.66 15.57 42.80
N LYS A 206 -17.34 15.42 42.90
CA LYS A 206 -16.63 15.33 44.18
C LYS A 206 -16.87 16.57 45.05
N SER A 207 -16.75 17.76 44.47
CA SER A 207 -17.03 19.02 45.17
C SER A 207 -18.47 19.07 45.66
N LEU A 208 -19.45 18.72 44.81
CA LEU A 208 -20.87 18.70 45.20
C LEU A 208 -21.15 17.72 46.32
N VAL A 209 -20.56 16.52 46.29
CA VAL A 209 -20.70 15.53 47.37
C VAL A 209 -20.10 16.06 48.68
N GLN A 210 -18.95 16.74 48.62
CA GLN A 210 -18.33 17.36 49.80
C GLN A 210 -19.18 18.49 50.39
N ASP A 211 -19.74 19.36 49.53
CA ASP A 211 -20.64 20.44 49.96
C ASP A 211 -21.91 19.89 50.61
N LEU A 212 -22.50 18.83 50.02
CA LEU A 212 -23.65 18.12 50.59
C LEU A 212 -23.31 17.41 51.90
N ASP A 213 -22.13 16.81 52.03
CA ASP A 213 -21.65 16.23 53.28
C ASP A 213 -21.56 17.28 54.40
N SER A 214 -21.08 18.48 54.08
CA SER A 214 -21.07 19.62 55.02
C SER A 214 -22.48 20.04 55.40
N ALA A 215 -23.36 20.23 54.41
CA ALA A 215 -24.75 20.67 54.65
C ALA A 215 -25.56 19.64 55.47
N ILE A 216 -25.38 18.35 55.22
CA ILE A 216 -26.01 17.27 55.99
C ILE A 216 -25.54 17.31 57.44
N LYS A 217 -24.25 17.53 57.68
CA LYS A 217 -23.68 17.66 59.03
C LYS A 217 -24.30 18.85 59.76
N ASP A 218 -24.35 20.01 59.12
CA ASP A 218 -24.91 21.23 59.71
C ASP A 218 -26.42 21.07 60.00
N ALA A 219 -27.19 20.49 59.07
CA ALA A 219 -28.61 20.20 59.25
C ALA A 219 -28.86 19.19 60.38
N THR A 220 -27.98 18.21 60.55
CA THR A 220 -28.05 17.22 61.65
C THR A 220 -27.81 17.88 63.01
N VAL A 221 -26.80 18.77 63.11
CA VAL A 221 -26.55 19.55 64.33
C VAL A 221 -27.75 20.43 64.67
N ALA A 222 -28.28 21.17 63.68
CA ALA A 222 -29.45 22.02 63.89
C ALA A 222 -30.70 21.24 64.34
N LEU A 223 -30.91 20.03 63.80
CA LEU A 223 -32.00 19.15 64.23
C LEU A 223 -31.83 18.72 65.69
N LEU A 224 -30.61 18.36 66.12
CA LEU A 224 -30.32 17.98 67.51
C LEU A 224 -30.54 19.17 68.47
N ASP A 225 -30.01 20.35 68.15
CA ASP A 225 -30.19 21.56 68.95
C ASP A 225 -31.68 21.95 69.07
N SER A 226 -32.47 21.75 68.01
CA SER A 226 -33.91 22.02 68.01
C SER A 226 -34.70 21.01 68.87
N ALA A 227 -34.22 19.77 68.97
CA ALA A 227 -34.83 18.74 69.80
C ALA A 227 -34.58 18.99 71.29
N GLU A 228 -33.42 19.55 71.67
CA GLU A 228 -33.14 20.01 73.04
C GLU A 228 -34.02 21.21 73.42
N ALA A 229 -34.37 22.07 72.47
CA ALA A 229 -35.26 23.23 72.69
C ALA A 229 -36.77 22.89 72.70
N ALA A 230 -37.15 21.64 72.44
CA ALA A 230 -38.54 21.21 72.22
C ALA A 230 -39.43 21.17 73.47
N GLU A 231 -38.95 21.56 74.65
CA GLU A 231 -39.79 21.84 75.83
C GLU A 231 -40.72 23.07 75.65
N THR A 232 -40.56 23.83 74.55
CA THR A 232 -41.40 24.99 74.20
C THR A 232 -42.23 24.72 72.92
N MET A 233 -43.47 25.24 72.83
CA MET A 233 -44.38 25.03 71.67
C MET A 233 -43.79 25.45 70.30
N VAL A 234 -42.70 26.22 70.28
CA VAL A 234 -41.98 26.62 69.06
C VAL A 234 -41.10 25.47 68.51
N GLY A 235 -40.67 24.51 69.34
CA GLY A 235 -39.76 23.43 68.93
C GLY A 235 -40.38 22.33 68.06
N VAL A 236 -41.69 22.05 68.19
CA VAL A 236 -42.36 20.97 67.43
C VAL A 236 -42.45 21.30 65.92
N VAL A 237 -42.61 22.57 65.55
CA VAL A 237 -42.62 23.01 64.14
C VAL A 237 -41.21 22.97 63.54
N GLY A 238 -40.18 23.25 64.36
CA GLY A 238 -38.77 23.19 63.94
C GLY A 238 -38.29 21.79 63.55
N ILE A 239 -38.69 20.76 64.31
CA ILE A 239 -38.30 19.36 64.06
C ILE A 239 -38.86 18.84 62.73
N ALA A 240 -40.09 19.18 62.38
CA ALA A 240 -40.71 18.73 61.13
C ALA A 240 -40.03 19.32 59.88
N VAL A 241 -39.69 20.60 59.91
CA VAL A 241 -39.01 21.28 58.78
C VAL A 241 -37.58 20.79 58.63
N ALA A 242 -36.81 20.72 59.73
CA ALA A 242 -35.42 20.26 59.70
C ALA A 242 -35.27 18.81 59.21
N GLY A 243 -36.20 17.91 59.57
CA GLY A 243 -36.21 16.53 59.08
C GLY A 243 -36.42 16.40 57.57
N THR A 244 -37.29 17.24 56.98
CA THR A 244 -37.52 17.23 55.52
C THR A 244 -36.31 17.73 54.72
N VAL A 245 -35.63 18.78 55.21
CA VAL A 245 -34.41 19.32 54.57
C VAL A 245 -33.30 18.27 54.59
N LEU A 246 -33.09 17.60 55.72
CA LEU A 246 -32.09 16.54 55.84
C LEU A 246 -32.34 15.38 54.86
N ALA A 247 -33.60 14.96 54.71
CA ALA A 247 -33.97 13.89 53.77
C ALA A 247 -33.69 14.28 52.30
N VAL A 248 -33.98 15.52 51.91
CA VAL A 248 -33.68 16.04 50.56
C VAL A 248 -32.17 16.05 50.31
N LEU A 249 -31.37 16.55 51.25
CA LEU A 249 -29.90 16.60 51.10
C LEU A 249 -29.28 15.21 50.97
N ILE A 250 -29.77 14.22 51.74
CA ILE A 250 -29.31 12.82 51.63
C ILE A 250 -29.67 12.24 50.25
N ALA A 251 -30.88 12.48 49.76
CA ALA A 251 -31.30 11.99 48.45
C ALA A 251 -30.45 12.59 47.33
N GLU A 252 -30.19 13.90 47.36
CA GLU A 252 -29.34 14.60 46.38
C GLU A 252 -27.89 14.08 46.43
N ARG A 253 -27.37 13.81 47.63
CA ARG A 253 -26.04 13.21 47.79
C ARG A 253 -25.95 11.84 47.13
N LEU A 254 -26.93 10.97 47.33
CA LEU A 254 -26.95 9.63 46.72
C LEU A 254 -26.95 9.70 45.20
N VAL A 255 -27.74 10.61 44.61
CA VAL A 255 -27.74 10.85 43.17
C VAL A 255 -26.36 11.28 42.66
N ASN A 256 -25.70 12.22 43.35
CA ASN A 256 -24.36 12.67 42.96
C ASN A 256 -23.29 11.58 43.12
N ILE A 257 -23.39 10.72 44.13
CA ILE A 257 -22.48 9.57 44.31
C ILE A 257 -22.63 8.54 43.18
N ILE A 258 -23.87 8.24 42.78
CA ILE A 258 -24.13 7.34 41.65
C ILE A 258 -23.56 7.94 40.35
N ALA A 259 -23.81 9.23 40.11
CA ALA A 259 -23.26 9.93 38.94
C ALA A 259 -21.71 9.95 38.95
N LEU A 260 -21.10 10.13 40.11
CA LEU A 260 -19.64 10.09 40.27
C LEU A 260 -19.09 8.70 39.93
N GLY A 261 -19.69 7.64 40.46
CA GLY A 261 -19.31 6.26 40.17
C GLY A 261 -19.49 5.88 38.70
N ASN A 262 -20.52 6.41 38.03
CA ASN A 262 -20.71 6.22 36.58
C ASN A 262 -19.60 6.93 35.80
N SER A 263 -19.33 8.20 36.12
CA SER A 263 -18.30 8.99 35.42
C SER A 263 -16.89 8.40 35.59
N GLN A 264 -16.60 7.82 36.76
CA GLN A 264 -15.34 7.11 37.01
C GLN A 264 -15.20 5.86 36.13
N ARG A 265 -16.26 5.04 36.02
CA ARG A 265 -16.26 3.86 35.15
C ARG A 265 -16.14 4.22 33.66
N GLU A 266 -16.81 5.29 33.24
CA GLU A 266 -16.67 5.80 31.86
C GLU A 266 -15.24 6.30 31.59
N LEU A 267 -14.58 6.93 32.58
CA LEU A 267 -13.19 7.35 32.43
C LEU A 267 -12.24 6.14 32.35
N GLU A 268 -12.47 5.10 33.15
CA GLU A 268 -11.72 3.84 33.07
C GLU A 268 -11.87 3.18 31.70
N ASP A 269 -13.08 3.14 31.15
CA ASP A 269 -13.36 2.62 29.80
C ASP A 269 -12.62 3.43 28.72
N VAL A 270 -12.68 4.77 28.78
CA VAL A 270 -11.96 5.65 27.84
C VAL A 270 -10.45 5.43 27.94
N ASN A 271 -9.89 5.32 29.14
CA ASN A 271 -8.46 5.04 29.33
C ASN A 271 -8.07 3.68 28.74
N SER A 272 -8.90 2.65 28.95
CA SER A 272 -8.66 1.32 28.35
C SER A 272 -8.70 1.37 26.83
N LYS A 273 -9.60 2.17 26.24
CA LYS A 273 -9.64 2.39 24.79
C LYS A 273 -8.41 3.14 24.29
N GLN A 274 -7.90 4.12 25.02
CA GLN A 274 -6.66 4.80 24.66
C GLN A 274 -5.46 3.83 24.61
N GLU A 275 -5.36 2.92 25.59
CA GLU A 275 -4.35 1.87 25.59
C GLU A 275 -4.53 0.90 24.42
N GLY A 276 -5.77 0.48 24.14
CA GLY A 276 -6.10 -0.34 22.98
C GLY A 276 -5.70 0.32 21.66
N LEU A 277 -6.00 1.60 21.50
CA LEU A 277 -5.63 2.37 20.31
C LEU A 277 -4.13 2.51 20.13
N ALA A 278 -3.37 2.67 21.22
CA ALA A 278 -1.91 2.67 21.17
C ALA A 278 -1.34 1.32 20.72
N LYS A 279 -1.93 0.20 21.17
CA LYS A 279 -1.57 -1.15 20.69
C LYS A 279 -1.91 -1.34 19.22
N ILE A 280 -3.12 -0.95 18.80
CA ILE A 280 -3.52 -0.98 17.38
C ILE A 280 -2.49 -0.26 16.53
N LYS A 281 -2.08 0.95 16.93
CA LYS A 281 -1.05 1.71 16.21
C LYS A 281 0.27 0.95 16.13
N SER A 282 0.77 0.44 17.26
CA SER A 282 2.06 -0.26 17.30
C SER A 282 2.04 -1.53 16.44
N GLU A 283 0.95 -2.29 16.46
CA GLU A 283 0.80 -3.50 15.65
C GLU A 283 0.68 -3.16 14.16
N PHE A 284 -0.12 -2.16 13.80
CA PHE A 284 -0.22 -1.68 12.42
C PHE A 284 1.12 -1.14 11.90
N ASP A 285 1.86 -0.38 12.71
CA ASP A 285 3.21 0.08 12.36
C ASP A 285 4.17 -1.10 12.13
N GLY A 286 3.97 -2.23 12.82
CA GLY A 286 4.66 -3.49 12.59
C GLY A 286 4.36 -4.14 11.23
N LEU A 287 3.23 -3.81 10.60
CA LEU A 287 2.84 -4.31 9.27
C LEU A 287 3.41 -3.43 8.13
N ARG A 288 3.87 -2.21 8.42
CA ARG A 288 4.40 -1.28 7.40
C ARG A 288 5.53 -1.84 6.53
N PRO A 289 6.48 -2.64 7.04
CA PRO A 289 7.52 -3.23 6.19
C PRO A 289 6.93 -4.13 5.09
N ASP A 290 5.89 -4.90 5.41
CA ASP A 290 5.19 -5.75 4.43
C ASP A 290 4.41 -4.90 3.43
N ILE A 291 3.73 -3.84 3.89
CA ILE A 291 3.04 -2.89 3.00
C ILE A 291 4.02 -2.20 2.03
N ALA A 292 5.16 -1.75 2.55
CA ALA A 292 6.21 -1.12 1.74
C ALA A 292 6.80 -2.09 0.71
N LEU A 293 7.00 -3.36 1.09
CA LEU A 293 7.43 -4.41 0.18
C LEU A 293 6.42 -4.59 -0.96
N ILE A 294 5.13 -4.70 -0.65
CA ILE A 294 4.05 -4.79 -1.65
C ILE A 294 4.14 -3.62 -2.63
N CYS A 295 4.13 -2.37 -2.12
CA CYS A 295 4.20 -1.18 -2.97
C CYS A 295 5.45 -1.15 -3.86
N ALA A 296 6.62 -1.50 -3.31
CA ALA A 296 7.87 -1.53 -4.06
C ALA A 296 7.83 -2.56 -5.20
N LYS A 297 7.26 -3.76 -4.94
CA LYS A 297 7.14 -4.80 -5.97
C LYS A 297 6.10 -4.45 -7.01
N LEU A 298 4.97 -3.83 -6.64
CA LEU A 298 3.97 -3.36 -7.60
C LEU A 298 4.56 -2.38 -8.64
N VAL A 299 5.46 -1.48 -8.22
CA VAL A 299 6.20 -0.62 -9.17
C VAL A 299 7.02 -1.45 -10.15
N LEU A 300 7.78 -2.43 -9.65
CA LEU A 300 8.61 -3.28 -10.53
C LEU A 300 7.76 -4.05 -11.55
N PHE A 301 6.60 -4.57 -11.14
CA PHE A 301 5.65 -5.18 -12.07
C PHE A 301 5.17 -4.18 -13.12
N ALA A 302 4.76 -2.98 -12.70
CA ALA A 302 4.30 -1.95 -13.63
C ALA A 302 5.39 -1.53 -14.62
N GLU A 303 6.63 -1.36 -14.17
CA GLU A 303 7.78 -0.99 -14.99
C GLU A 303 8.14 -2.08 -16.01
N ILE A 304 8.11 -3.35 -15.61
CA ILE A 304 8.33 -4.48 -16.53
C ILE A 304 7.32 -4.41 -17.67
N TRP A 305 6.04 -4.27 -17.35
CA TRP A 305 4.98 -4.28 -18.36
C TRP A 305 4.95 -3.02 -19.23
N SER A 306 5.27 -1.86 -18.66
CA SER A 306 5.51 -0.65 -19.44
C SER A 306 6.70 -0.83 -20.39
N SER A 307 7.80 -1.41 -19.92
CA SER A 307 8.99 -1.63 -20.75
C SER A 307 8.73 -2.61 -21.89
N VAL A 308 8.02 -3.70 -21.61
CA VAL A 308 7.62 -4.69 -22.63
C VAL A 308 6.78 -4.03 -23.73
N ARG A 309 5.84 -3.15 -23.36
CA ARG A 309 5.08 -2.34 -24.32
C ARG A 309 5.98 -1.40 -25.10
N ASP A 310 6.79 -0.60 -24.42
CA ASP A 310 7.64 0.43 -25.05
C ASP A 310 8.63 -0.20 -26.03
N GLN A 311 9.22 -1.35 -25.68
CA GLN A 311 10.07 -2.12 -26.58
C GLN A 311 9.28 -2.59 -27.79
N THR A 312 8.07 -3.12 -27.61
CA THR A 312 7.21 -3.57 -28.72
C THR A 312 6.89 -2.42 -29.68
N VAL A 313 6.46 -1.27 -29.15
CA VAL A 313 6.17 -0.07 -29.96
C VAL A 313 7.43 0.44 -30.64
N HIS A 314 8.55 0.52 -29.92
CA HIS A 314 9.82 0.96 -30.48
C HIS A 314 10.30 0.04 -31.60
N PHE A 315 10.20 -1.28 -31.43
CA PHE A 315 10.50 -2.24 -32.48
C PHE A 315 9.58 -2.02 -33.68
N GLN A 316 8.28 -1.88 -33.49
CA GLN A 316 7.33 -1.59 -34.57
C GLN A 316 7.68 -0.29 -35.33
N GLU A 317 8.12 0.75 -34.63
CA GLU A 317 8.53 2.03 -35.23
C GLU A 317 9.87 1.93 -35.97
N GLN A 318 10.90 1.32 -35.38
CA GLN A 318 12.20 1.10 -36.02
C GLN A 318 12.07 0.23 -37.27
N LEU A 319 11.20 -0.77 -37.24
CA LEU A 319 10.92 -1.62 -38.40
C LEU A 319 10.29 -0.82 -39.54
N LYS A 320 9.33 0.08 -39.26
CA LYS A 320 8.75 0.98 -40.27
C LYS A 320 9.82 1.85 -40.95
N ILE A 321 10.79 2.34 -40.19
CA ILE A 321 11.90 3.18 -40.70
C ILE A 321 12.95 2.36 -41.46
N GLY A 322 13.32 1.19 -40.92
CA GLY A 322 14.33 0.30 -41.48
C GLY A 322 13.92 -0.33 -42.81
N LEU A 323 12.62 -0.49 -43.06
CA LEU A 323 12.07 -1.00 -44.32
C LEU A 323 12.28 -0.04 -45.51
N ASP A 324 12.51 1.25 -45.28
CA ASP A 324 12.98 2.18 -46.32
C ASP A 324 14.50 2.08 -46.58
N GLN A 325 15.22 1.33 -45.74
CA GLN A 325 16.69 1.24 -45.73
C GLN A 325 17.20 -0.20 -45.59
N VAL A 326 16.48 -1.23 -46.06
CA VAL A 326 16.75 -2.67 -45.81
C VAL A 326 18.20 -3.13 -46.06
N ASN A 327 18.96 -2.43 -46.92
CA ASN A 327 20.39 -2.68 -47.16
C ASN A 327 21.35 -2.07 -46.14
N ASN A 328 20.85 -1.40 -45.11
CA ASN A 328 21.64 -0.75 -44.07
C ASN A 328 22.11 -1.79 -43.05
N GLU A 329 23.43 -1.94 -42.88
CA GLU A 329 24.03 -2.86 -41.90
C GLU A 329 23.49 -2.66 -40.49
N ARG A 330 23.13 -1.43 -40.13
CA ARG A 330 22.51 -1.11 -38.84
C ARG A 330 21.18 -1.83 -38.63
N PHE A 331 20.33 -1.84 -39.66
CA PHE A 331 19.04 -2.53 -39.59
C PHE A 331 19.25 -4.04 -39.36
N LYS A 332 20.26 -4.63 -40.00
CA LYS A 332 20.61 -6.05 -39.78
C LYS A 332 21.11 -6.31 -38.36
N LEU A 333 21.92 -5.42 -37.79
CA LEU A 333 22.37 -5.51 -36.39
C LEU A 333 21.21 -5.36 -35.40
N GLU A 334 20.27 -4.46 -35.65
CA GLU A 334 19.08 -4.27 -34.80
C GLU A 334 18.16 -5.51 -34.85
N ILE A 335 17.99 -6.12 -36.03
CA ILE A 335 17.25 -7.38 -36.21
C ILE A 335 17.95 -8.54 -35.48
N GLU A 336 19.28 -8.63 -35.56
CA GLU A 336 20.05 -9.66 -34.86
C GLU A 336 19.97 -9.50 -33.34
N LEU A 337 20.06 -8.28 -32.82
CA LEU A 337 19.87 -8.01 -31.39
C LEU A 337 18.47 -8.41 -30.94
N ALA A 338 17.43 -8.03 -31.70
CA ALA A 338 16.06 -8.39 -31.38
C ALA A 338 15.85 -9.92 -31.32
N ARG A 339 16.41 -10.66 -32.29
CA ARG A 339 16.40 -12.14 -32.31
C ARG A 339 17.06 -12.73 -31.06
N LYS A 340 18.23 -12.21 -30.67
CA LYS A 340 18.97 -12.70 -29.49
C LYS A 340 18.26 -12.37 -28.17
N LEU A 341 17.46 -11.31 -28.13
CA LEU A 341 16.62 -10.98 -26.97
C LEU A 341 15.35 -11.85 -26.88
N CYS A 342 14.76 -12.23 -28.01
CA CYS A 342 13.49 -12.97 -28.02
C CYS A 342 13.56 -14.27 -27.23
N LYS A 343 14.62 -15.07 -27.42
CA LYS A 343 14.72 -16.40 -26.80
C LYS A 343 14.85 -16.34 -25.26
N PRO A 344 15.79 -15.58 -24.67
CA PRO A 344 15.86 -15.41 -23.22
C PRO A 344 14.59 -14.78 -22.61
N LEU A 345 13.92 -13.86 -23.32
CA LEU A 345 12.62 -13.30 -22.90
C LEU A 345 11.54 -14.39 -22.86
N ILE A 346 11.42 -15.19 -23.92
CA ILE A 346 10.47 -16.31 -24.01
C ILE A 346 10.71 -17.31 -22.88
N ASP A 347 11.97 -17.72 -22.68
CA ASP A 347 12.34 -18.70 -21.65
C ASP A 347 12.04 -18.16 -20.23
N GLY A 348 12.32 -16.88 -19.99
CA GLY A 348 11.99 -16.20 -18.73
C GLY A 348 10.48 -16.10 -18.48
N LEU A 349 9.69 -15.70 -19.49
CA LEU A 349 8.23 -15.60 -19.38
C LEU A 349 7.59 -16.98 -19.18
N ASN A 350 8.05 -18.01 -19.88
CA ASN A 350 7.58 -19.39 -19.67
C ASN A 350 7.85 -19.83 -18.23
N LYS A 351 9.07 -19.63 -17.73
CA LYS A 351 9.43 -19.94 -16.34
C LYS A 351 8.55 -19.19 -15.33
N TYR A 352 8.31 -17.90 -15.58
CA TYR A 352 7.38 -17.09 -14.77
C TYR A 352 5.97 -17.70 -14.74
N THR A 353 5.41 -18.05 -15.90
CA THR A 353 4.07 -18.66 -15.98
C THR A 353 3.99 -20.01 -15.27
N GLU A 354 4.98 -20.90 -15.47
CA GLU A 354 5.05 -22.22 -14.85
C GLU A 354 5.16 -22.13 -13.32
N GLN A 355 5.99 -21.21 -12.81
CA GLN A 355 6.18 -21.04 -11.37
C GLN A 355 4.92 -20.51 -10.68
N LEU A 356 4.17 -19.63 -11.34
CA LEU A 356 2.88 -19.15 -10.83
C LEU A 356 1.78 -20.22 -10.87
N VAL A 357 1.75 -21.08 -11.90
CA VAL A 357 0.79 -22.20 -11.97
C VAL A 357 1.00 -23.19 -10.83
N ASN A 358 2.25 -23.44 -10.44
CA ASN A 358 2.58 -24.32 -9.33
C ASN A 358 2.38 -23.68 -7.95
N HIS A 359 2.06 -22.38 -7.90
CA HIS A 359 1.77 -21.64 -6.69
C HIS A 359 0.41 -20.94 -6.82
N PRO A 360 -0.71 -21.68 -6.95
CA PRO A 360 -2.01 -21.07 -7.12
C PRO A 360 -2.27 -20.14 -5.94
N ALA A 361 -2.44 -18.84 -6.23
CA ALA A 361 -2.86 -17.85 -5.27
C ALA A 361 -4.08 -18.39 -4.51
N ARG A 362 -3.98 -18.42 -3.17
CA ARG A 362 -4.95 -19.09 -2.30
C ARG A 362 -6.24 -18.30 -2.14
#